data_AF-A0A7S2M1R1-F1
#
_entry.id   AF-A0A7S2M1R1-F1
#
_cell.length_a   1.000
_cell.length_b   1.000
_cell.length_c   1.000
_cell.angle_alpha   90.00
_cell.angle_beta   90.00
_cell.angle_gamma   90.00
#
_symmetry.space_group_name_H-M   'P 1'
#
loop_
_entity.id
_entity.type
_entity.pdbx_description
1 polymer ?
#
loop_
_entity_poly.entity_id
_entity_poly.type
_entity_poly.pdbx_seq_one_letter_code
_entity_poly.pdbx_strand_id
1 'polypeptide(L)'
;TAEEVDALRGWSERRGEWKHADSARRKGFIAELSDGALTAELWRRLQGYVPTELEGKRAVGLRDHLRFLQYFPGQFFAPHCDGSQSATAGDGVFQRSLLSAILYCSDPED
;
A
#
# COMPACT_ATOMS: atom_id res chain seq x y z
N THR A 1 12.66 -9.61 3.73
CA THR A 1 13.15 -11.00 3.51
C THR A 1 11.97 -11.86 3.10
N ALA A 2 12.18 -13.12 2.67
CA ALA A 2 11.08 -14.03 2.34
C ALA A 2 10.14 -14.25 3.55
N GLU A 3 10.71 -14.46 4.74
CA GLU A 3 9.95 -14.61 5.99
C GLU A 3 9.03 -13.42 6.29
N GLU A 4 9.48 -12.20 6.02
CA GLU A 4 8.68 -11.00 6.26
C GLU A 4 7.55 -10.84 5.24
N VAL A 5 7.80 -11.26 4.00
CA VAL A 5 6.79 -11.31 2.95
C VAL A 5 5.70 -12.34 3.31
N ASP A 6 6.09 -13.52 3.77
CA ASP A 6 5.17 -14.56 4.23
C ASP A 6 4.37 -14.11 5.46
N ALA A 7 5.02 -13.44 6.42
CA ALA A 7 4.36 -12.87 7.58
C ALA A 7 3.32 -11.82 7.17
N LEU A 8 3.65 -10.94 6.22
CA LEU A 8 2.76 -9.89 5.71
C LEU A 8 1.58 -10.48 4.92
N ARG A 9 1.81 -11.51 4.10
CA ARG A 9 0.77 -12.27 3.42
C ARG A 9 -0.17 -12.94 4.42
N GLY A 10 0.36 -13.72 5.36
CA GLY A 10 -0.47 -14.39 6.36
C GLY A 10 -1.25 -13.39 7.23
N TRP A 11 -0.67 -12.22 7.52
CA TRP A 11 -1.37 -11.14 8.21
C TRP A 11 -2.58 -10.64 7.41
N SER A 12 -2.44 -10.41 6.11
CA SER A 12 -3.53 -9.91 5.25
C SER A 12 -4.61 -10.97 4.99
N GLU A 13 -4.25 -12.23 4.84
CA GLU A 13 -5.19 -13.34 4.70
C GLU A 13 -6.09 -13.49 5.94
N ARG A 14 -5.53 -13.34 7.14
CA ARG A 14 -6.28 -13.48 8.40
C ARG A 14 -7.20 -12.30 8.70
N ARG A 15 -6.83 -11.09 8.27
CA ARG A 15 -7.54 -9.85 8.63
C ARG A 15 -8.34 -9.24 7.50
N GLY A 16 -8.00 -9.55 6.26
CA GLY A 16 -8.57 -8.94 5.08
C GLY A 16 -10.01 -9.34 4.85
N GLU A 17 -10.90 -8.36 4.75
CA GLU A 17 -12.20 -8.54 4.12
C GLU A 17 -12.02 -8.48 2.60
N TRP A 18 -11.71 -9.63 2.00
CA TRP A 18 -11.44 -9.73 0.57
C TRP A 18 -12.70 -9.53 -0.27
N LYS A 19 -12.64 -8.56 -1.18
CA LYS A 19 -13.73 -8.22 -2.10
C LYS A 19 -13.28 -8.44 -3.54
N HIS A 20 -14.13 -9.09 -4.33
CA HIS A 20 -13.90 -9.21 -5.76
C HIS A 20 -14.26 -7.89 -6.44
N ALA A 21 -13.27 -7.24 -7.06
CA ALA A 21 -13.45 -6.07 -7.89
C ALA A 21 -13.44 -6.50 -9.36
N ASP A 22 -14.52 -6.21 -10.09
CA ASP A 22 -14.65 -6.51 -11.52
C ASP A 22 -15.19 -5.28 -12.26
N SER A 23 -14.32 -4.65 -13.05
CA SER A 23 -14.61 -3.42 -13.77
C SER A 23 -13.64 -3.27 -14.95
N ALA A 24 -13.95 -2.36 -15.87
CA ALA A 24 -13.05 -2.03 -16.97
C ALA A 24 -11.66 -1.51 -16.51
N ARG A 25 -11.55 -1.00 -15.28
CA ARG A 25 -10.30 -0.46 -14.72
C ARG A 25 -9.48 -1.53 -13.99
N ARG A 26 -10.11 -2.61 -13.53
CA ARG A 26 -9.51 -3.59 -12.63
C ARG A 26 -10.38 -4.84 -12.54
N LYS A 27 -9.72 -5.98 -12.54
CA LYS A 27 -10.26 -7.28 -12.18
C LYS A 27 -9.32 -7.93 -11.15
N GLY A 28 -9.82 -8.38 -10.01
CA GLY A 28 -8.99 -8.97 -8.95
C GLY A 28 -9.63 -8.93 -7.58
N PHE A 29 -8.89 -9.36 -6.55
CA PHE A 29 -9.34 -9.30 -5.16
C PHE A 29 -8.59 -8.21 -4.40
N ILE A 30 -9.32 -7.50 -3.54
CA ILE A 30 -8.79 -6.40 -2.74
C ILE A 30 -9.20 -6.59 -1.29
N ALA A 31 -8.24 -6.42 -0.38
CA ALA A 31 -8.52 -6.17 1.03
C ALA A 31 -7.97 -4.81 1.43
N GLU A 32 -8.82 -3.97 2.02
CA GLU A 32 -8.45 -2.65 2.55
C GLU A 32 -8.46 -2.69 4.07
N LEU A 33 -7.36 -2.26 4.70
CA LEU A 33 -7.14 -2.38 6.14
C LEU A 33 -6.45 -1.13 6.66
N SER A 34 -6.77 -0.73 7.88
CA SER A 34 -6.07 0.36 8.57
C SER A 34 -5.30 -0.20 9.77
N ASP A 35 -3.97 -0.03 9.79
CA ASP A 35 -3.12 -0.47 10.90
C ASP A 35 -1.87 0.43 11.00
N GLY A 36 -1.92 1.43 11.88
CA GLY A 36 -0.83 2.40 12.07
C GLY A 36 0.47 1.78 12.59
N ALA A 37 0.40 0.66 13.32
CA ALA A 37 1.60 -0.02 13.82
C ALA A 37 2.34 -0.71 12.67
N LEU A 38 1.59 -1.39 11.80
CA LEU A 38 2.16 -2.03 10.62
C LEU A 38 2.74 -0.99 9.64
N THR A 39 2.02 0.12 9.39
CA THR A 39 2.52 1.18 8.48
C THR A 39 3.74 1.89 9.03
N ALA A 40 3.83 2.10 10.35
CA ALA A 40 5.03 2.63 10.99
C ALA A 40 6.24 1.69 10.85
N GLU A 41 6.05 0.38 11.02
CA GLU A 41 7.12 -0.61 10.85
C GLU A 41 7.57 -0.72 9.38
N LEU A 42 6.63 -0.71 8.45
CA LEU A 42 6.92 -0.65 7.01
C LEU A 42 7.69 0.64 6.66
N TRP A 43 7.25 1.79 7.17
CA TRP A 43 7.95 3.06 6.97
C TRP A 43 9.38 3.01 7.51
N ARG A 44 9.60 2.46 8.72
CA ARG A 44 10.93 2.33 9.32
C ARG A 44 11.91 1.60 8.39
N ARG A 45 11.42 0.61 7.65
CA ARG A 45 12.20 -0.20 6.69
C ARG A 45 12.36 0.48 5.33
N LEU A 46 11.34 1.20 4.88
CA LEU A 46 11.29 1.78 3.52
C LEU A 46 11.89 3.19 3.43
N GLN A 47 11.91 3.95 4.54
CA GLN A 47 12.29 5.37 4.53
C GLN A 47 13.68 5.64 3.93
N GLY A 48 14.63 4.68 4.02
CA GLY A 48 15.96 4.81 3.41
C GLY A 48 15.96 4.80 1.87
N TYR A 49 14.88 4.32 1.26
CA TYR A 49 14.67 4.31 -0.20
C TYR A 49 13.79 5.46 -0.68
N VAL A 50 13.24 6.25 0.24
CA VAL A 50 12.33 7.35 -0.07
C VAL A 50 13.11 8.66 0.00
N PRO A 51 13.02 9.56 -1.01
CA PRO A 51 13.66 10.86 -0.94
C PRO A 51 13.21 11.61 0.32
N THR A 52 14.18 12.12 1.09
CA THR A 52 13.88 12.91 2.30
C THR A 52 13.10 14.18 1.95
N GLU A 53 13.37 14.74 0.77
CA GLU A 53 12.64 15.87 0.20
C GLU A 53 12.21 15.57 -1.25
N LEU A 54 10.99 15.97 -1.58
CA LEU A 54 10.41 15.90 -2.92
C LEU A 54 9.51 17.12 -3.13
N GLU A 55 9.75 17.89 -4.19
CA GLU A 55 8.99 19.11 -4.50
C GLU A 55 8.90 20.12 -3.32
N GLY A 56 10.00 20.25 -2.56
CA GLY A 56 10.04 21.12 -1.37
C GLY A 56 9.21 20.63 -0.18
N LYS A 57 8.75 19.37 -0.20
CA LYS A 57 8.03 18.71 0.90
C LYS A 57 8.90 17.62 1.50
N ARG A 58 8.77 17.43 2.81
CA ARG A 58 9.46 16.36 3.55
C ARG A 58 8.59 15.11 3.61
N ALA A 59 9.20 13.94 3.41
CA ALA A 59 8.52 12.68 3.66
C ALA A 59 8.34 12.44 5.17
N VAL A 60 7.12 12.11 5.61
CA VAL A 60 6.77 11.99 7.04
C VAL A 60 6.30 10.59 7.46
N GLY A 61 6.06 9.69 6.51
CA GLY A 61 5.52 8.37 6.82
C GLY A 61 4.69 7.77 5.70
N LEU A 62 4.08 6.62 6.00
CA LEU A 62 3.00 6.04 5.23
C LEU A 62 1.65 6.41 5.86
N ARG A 63 0.59 6.45 5.06
CA ARG A 63 -0.79 6.52 5.57
C ARG A 63 -1.13 5.19 6.24
N ASP A 64 -1.88 5.21 7.33
CA ASP A 64 -2.31 4.01 8.07
C ASP A 64 -3.16 3.02 7.26
N HIS A 65 -3.66 3.44 6.09
CA HIS A 65 -4.52 2.66 5.22
C HIS A 65 -3.72 1.91 4.17
N LEU A 66 -3.77 0.58 4.24
CA LEU A 66 -3.12 -0.38 3.36
C LEU A 66 -4.13 -1.01 2.40
N ARG A 67 -3.65 -1.39 1.20
CA ARG A 67 -4.39 -2.21 0.24
C ARG A 67 -3.58 -3.45 -0.09
N PHE A 68 -4.19 -4.61 0.10
CA PHE A 68 -3.67 -5.88 -0.39
C PHE A 68 -4.41 -6.24 -1.68
N LEU A 69 -3.64 -6.60 -2.70
CA LEU A 69 -4.14 -6.91 -4.03
C LEU A 69 -3.74 -8.35 -4.35
N GLN A 70 -4.71 -9.17 -4.74
CA GLN A 70 -4.47 -10.55 -5.17
C GLN A 70 -5.04 -10.74 -6.58
N TYR A 71 -4.23 -11.37 -7.42
CA TYR A 71 -4.51 -11.58 -8.83
C TYR A 71 -4.36 -13.06 -9.17
N PHE A 72 -5.27 -13.54 -10.01
CA PHE A 72 -5.27 -14.85 -10.66
C PHE A 72 -5.15 -14.67 -12.17
N PRO A 73 -4.87 -15.74 -12.96
CA PRO A 73 -4.80 -15.64 -14.41
C PRO A 73 -6.01 -14.93 -15.04
N GLY A 74 -5.74 -13.95 -15.91
CA GLY A 74 -6.77 -13.11 -16.56
C GLY A 74 -7.30 -11.94 -15.72
N GLN A 75 -6.79 -11.75 -14.50
CA GLN A 75 -7.07 -10.58 -13.68
C GLN A 75 -6.02 -9.48 -13.93
N PHE A 76 -6.39 -8.21 -13.72
CA PHE A 76 -5.56 -7.08 -14.14
C PHE A 76 -5.83 -5.80 -13.34
N PHE A 77 -4.89 -4.86 -13.43
CA PHE A 77 -5.11 -3.47 -13.04
C PHE A 77 -4.70 -2.57 -14.23
N ALA A 78 -5.67 -1.87 -14.82
CA ALA A 78 -5.43 -1.08 -16.03
C ALA A 78 -4.50 0.12 -15.74
N PRO A 79 -3.77 0.64 -16.75
CA PRO A 79 -2.91 1.82 -16.59
C PRO A 79 -3.66 3.02 -15.98
N HIS A 80 -3.07 3.64 -14.95
CA HIS A 80 -3.64 4.79 -14.25
C HIS A 80 -2.57 5.55 -13.45
N CYS A 81 -2.94 6.74 -12.96
CA CYS A 81 -2.22 7.44 -11.91
C CYS A 81 -2.93 7.25 -10.57
N ASP A 82 -2.19 7.06 -9.49
CA ASP A 82 -2.76 7.01 -8.15
C ASP A 82 -3.31 8.37 -7.72
N GLY A 83 -4.45 8.34 -7.05
CA GLY A 83 -5.08 9.56 -6.53
C GLY A 83 -4.31 10.10 -5.33
N SER A 84 -3.99 11.39 -5.35
CA SER A 84 -3.47 12.08 -4.15
C SER A 84 -4.52 12.11 -3.04
N GLN A 85 -4.09 11.80 -1.83
CA GLN A 85 -4.87 11.91 -0.60
C GLN A 85 -4.22 12.99 0.26
N SER A 86 -5.03 13.84 0.89
CA SER A 86 -4.56 14.88 1.80
C SER A 86 -5.33 14.82 3.12
N ALA A 87 -4.66 15.11 4.22
CA ALA A 87 -5.25 15.16 5.55
C ALA A 87 -4.50 16.18 6.41
N THR A 88 -5.18 16.73 7.42
CA THR A 88 -4.55 17.51 8.48
C THR A 88 -4.42 16.60 9.70
N ALA A 89 -3.19 16.42 10.20
CA ALA A 89 -2.93 15.62 11.38
C ALA A 89 -3.45 16.31 12.65
N GLY A 90 -3.51 15.58 13.77
CA GLY A 90 -4.05 16.09 15.04
C GLY A 90 -3.28 17.27 15.64
N ASP A 91 -2.04 17.49 15.20
CA ASP A 91 -1.20 18.64 15.55
C ASP A 91 -1.38 19.84 14.61
N GLY A 92 -2.32 19.75 13.65
CA GLY A 92 -2.61 20.81 12.68
C GLY A 92 -1.72 20.79 11.43
N VAL A 93 -0.78 19.84 11.30
CA VAL A 93 0.12 19.77 10.14
C VAL A 93 -0.60 19.15 8.93
N PHE A 94 -0.56 19.86 7.80
CA PHE A 94 -1.09 19.35 6.53
C PHE A 94 -0.15 18.32 5.90
N GLN A 95 -0.71 17.18 5.49
CA GLN A 95 -0.02 16.07 4.84
C GLN A 95 -0.69 15.72 3.51
N ARG A 96 0.10 15.32 2.52
CA ARG A 96 -0.37 14.86 1.21
C ARG A 96 0.47 13.69 0.70
N SER A 97 -0.17 12.68 0.12
CA SER A 97 0.52 11.59 -0.57
C SER A 97 1.10 12.07 -1.91
N LEU A 98 2.41 11.92 -2.08
CA LEU A 98 3.13 12.21 -3.33
C LEU A 98 3.68 10.96 -4.02
N LEU A 99 3.93 9.90 -3.26
CA LEU A 99 4.50 8.65 -3.73
C LEU A 99 3.61 7.48 -3.31
N SER A 100 3.66 6.40 -4.09
CA SER A 100 3.04 5.12 -3.78
C SER A 100 4.13 4.06 -3.59
N ALA A 101 4.02 3.28 -2.52
CA ALA A 101 4.86 2.10 -2.30
C ALA A 101 4.08 0.85 -2.71
N ILE A 102 4.61 0.09 -3.67
CA ILE A 102 4.06 -1.19 -4.09
C ILE A 102 5.04 -2.27 -3.64
N LEU A 103 4.58 -3.16 -2.77
CA LEU A 103 5.37 -4.28 -2.26
C LEU A 103 4.82 -5.58 -2.85
N TYR A 104 5.64 -6.28 -3.62
CA TYR A 104 5.29 -7.61 -4.11
C TYR A 104 5.41 -8.61 -2.97
N CYS A 105 4.28 -9.27 -2.66
CA CYS A 105 4.20 -10.25 -1.58
C CYS A 105 4.27 -11.70 -2.07
N SER A 106 4.43 -11.90 -3.38
CA SER A 106 4.65 -13.18 -4.08
C SER A 106 5.60 -12.93 -5.24
N ASP A 107 6.24 -13.99 -5.69
CA ASP A 107 6.67 -14.07 -7.08
C ASP A 107 5.45 -14.29 -7.99
N PRO A 108 5.45 -13.75 -9.22
CA PRO A 108 4.41 -14.09 -10.20
C PRO A 108 4.44 -15.60 -10.46
N GLU A 109 3.26 -16.23 -10.47
CA GLU A 109 3.11 -17.58 -11.00
C GLU A 109 3.30 -17.53 -12.53
N ASP A 110 4.04 -18.49 -13.08
CA ASP A 110 4.25 -18.65 -14.53
C ASP A 110 2.94 -19.03 -15.28
#